data_AF-A0ABD0NZQ4-F1
#
_entry.id   AF-A0ABD0NZQ4-F1
#
_cell.length_a   1.000
_cell.length_b   1.000
_cell.length_c   1.000
_cell.angle_alpha   90.00
_cell.angle_beta   90.00
_cell.angle_gamma   90.00
#
_symmetry.space_group_name_H-M   'P 1'
#
loop_
_entity.id
_entity.type
_entity.pdbx_description
1 polymer ?
#
loop_
_entity_poly.entity_id
_entity_poly.type
_entity_poly.pdbx_seq_one_letter_code
_entity_poly.pdbx_strand_id
1 'polypeptide(L)'
;WEEISGVDEKYKPIRTYQNNWLQTGWIWRQGGQRIFIELQFTLRDCNSIPGVSGSCKETFNLLYAESDWDLGRVTREDRYSKIDTIAADESFTQGDLGERKMKLNTEVREIGHLNRKGFHLAFQDVGACVALVSVRVYYKRCLSTVQNLAVFPDTVAEAAFSTLVEVRGSCVNNSEVDTDSPPRMHCSAEGEWLVPIGKCSCSAGYEEGHSSCEGKKHSSTQNFVV
;
A
#
# COMPACT_ATOMS: atom_id res chain seq x y z
N TRP A 1 0.59 19.56 15.44
CA TRP A 1 1.62 18.65 14.92
C TRP A 1 2.88 19.44 14.68
N GLU A 2 3.98 18.99 15.24
CA GLU A 2 5.30 19.58 15.06
C GLU A 2 6.21 18.51 14.48
N GLU A 3 6.96 18.86 13.43
CA GLU A 3 7.99 17.98 12.88
C GLU A 3 9.19 18.04 13.82
N ILE A 4 9.35 16.99 14.64
CA ILE A 4 10.45 16.90 15.60
C ILE A 4 11.53 16.01 14.97
N SER A 5 12.45 16.61 14.21
CA SER A 5 13.68 15.94 13.77
C SER A 5 14.69 15.91 14.93
N GLY A 6 14.47 15.03 15.91
CA GLY A 6 15.35 14.91 17.08
C GLY A 6 14.99 15.82 18.26
N VAL A 7 15.33 15.34 19.46
CA VAL A 7 14.84 15.76 20.78
C VAL A 7 15.14 17.23 21.12
N ASP A 8 14.14 17.98 21.58
CA ASP A 8 14.33 19.29 22.24
C ASP A 8 14.27 19.13 23.77
N GLU A 9 15.22 19.76 24.47
CA GLU A 9 15.50 19.65 25.91
C GLU A 9 14.52 20.42 26.82
N LYS A 10 13.43 20.98 26.29
CA LYS A 10 12.67 21.99 27.04
C LYS A 10 11.24 21.69 27.45
N TYR A 11 10.66 20.52 27.17
CA TYR A 11 9.39 20.03 27.76
C TYR A 11 8.38 21.14 28.17
N LYS A 12 8.09 22.10 27.28
CA LYS A 12 7.13 23.16 27.55
C LYS A 12 5.80 22.79 26.92
N PRO A 13 4.73 22.59 27.70
CA PRO A 13 3.43 22.29 27.13
C PRO A 13 2.87 23.54 26.45
N ILE A 14 2.76 23.50 25.12
CA ILE A 14 2.06 24.52 24.34
C ILE A 14 0.56 24.17 24.39
N ARG A 15 -0.23 25.01 25.07
CA ARG A 15 -1.70 24.90 25.06
C ARG A 15 -2.24 25.61 23.82
N THR A 16 -2.55 24.85 22.79
CA THR A 16 -3.40 25.29 21.67
C THR A 16 -4.74 24.57 21.78
N TYR A 17 -5.85 25.28 21.53
CA TYR A 17 -7.18 24.70 21.38
C TYR A 17 -7.09 23.45 20.49
N GLN A 18 -7.48 22.28 21.02
CA GLN A 18 -7.09 20.98 20.47
C GLN A 18 -7.96 20.58 19.27
N ASN A 19 -7.66 21.19 18.12
CA ASN A 19 -8.10 20.76 16.80
C ASN A 19 -6.90 20.89 15.86
N ASN A 20 -5.92 20.01 16.03
CA ASN A 20 -4.66 20.06 15.32
C ASN A 20 -4.73 19.19 14.07
N TRP A 21 -4.57 19.80 12.91
CA TRP A 21 -4.55 19.09 11.63
C TRP A 21 -3.12 18.94 11.11
N LEU A 22 -2.80 17.76 10.61
CA LEU A 22 -1.63 17.49 9.78
C LEU A 22 -2.12 16.92 8.45
N GLN A 23 -1.58 17.38 7.34
CA GLN A 23 -1.96 16.93 6.01
C GLN A 23 -0.74 16.48 5.25
N THR A 24 -0.87 15.41 4.47
CA THR A 24 0.17 15.01 3.52
C THR A 24 0.23 15.95 2.32
N GLY A 25 1.33 15.88 1.57
CA GLY A 25 1.33 16.33 0.17
C GLY A 25 0.29 15.57 -0.66
N TRP A 26 0.08 16.02 -1.90
CA TRP A 26 -0.86 15.36 -2.82
C TRP A 26 -0.32 13.99 -3.26
N ILE A 27 -1.12 12.94 -3.07
CA ILE A 27 -0.75 11.57 -3.39
C ILE A 27 -1.44 11.20 -4.70
N TRP A 28 -0.65 10.89 -5.73
CA TRP A 28 -1.17 10.40 -7.00
C TRP A 28 -1.63 8.94 -6.84
N ARG A 29 -2.91 8.63 -7.13
CA ARG A 29 -3.44 7.26 -6.94
C ARG A 29 -2.95 6.26 -7.97
N GLN A 30 -2.40 6.74 -9.09
CA GLN A 30 -2.06 5.91 -10.25
C GLN A 30 -3.26 5.06 -10.71
N GLY A 31 -3.06 3.74 -10.89
CA GLY A 31 -4.12 2.78 -11.19
C GLY A 31 -4.88 2.30 -9.95
N GLY A 32 -4.44 2.64 -8.74
CA GLY A 32 -5.03 2.15 -7.49
C GLY A 32 -6.47 2.62 -7.32
N GLN A 33 -7.40 1.67 -7.20
CA GLN A 33 -8.80 1.94 -6.81
C GLN A 33 -9.06 1.69 -5.33
N ARG A 34 -8.29 0.77 -4.75
CA ARG A 34 -8.25 0.45 -3.32
C ARG A 34 -6.86 0.77 -2.79
N ILE A 35 -6.81 1.71 -1.87
CA ILE A 35 -5.57 2.21 -1.26
C ILE A 35 -5.55 1.77 0.20
N PHE A 36 -4.42 1.21 0.61
CA PHE A 36 -4.11 0.86 1.98
C PHE A 36 -3.25 1.95 2.61
N ILE A 37 -3.56 2.28 3.84
CA ILE A 37 -2.91 3.30 4.65
C ILE A 37 -2.46 2.59 5.93
N GLU A 38 -1.17 2.34 6.03
CA GLU A 38 -0.52 1.74 7.19
C GLU A 38 0.11 2.86 8.02
N LEU A 39 -0.32 2.96 9.27
CA LEU A 39 0.13 3.94 10.23
C LEU A 39 0.98 3.24 11.28
N GLN A 40 2.17 3.77 11.54
CA GLN A 40 2.94 3.41 12.72
C GLN A 40 3.02 4.61 13.65
N PHE A 41 2.64 4.45 14.91
CA PHE A 41 2.58 5.55 15.87
C PHE A 41 2.76 5.06 17.32
N THR A 42 3.08 5.99 18.21
CA THR A 42 3.07 5.76 19.66
C THR A 42 2.00 6.65 20.29
N LEU A 43 1.38 6.14 21.35
CA LEU A 43 0.33 6.85 22.08
C LEU A 43 0.55 6.73 23.58
N ARG A 44 0.50 7.86 24.28
CA ARG A 44 0.65 7.90 25.73
C ARG A 44 -0.70 7.78 26.42
N ASP A 45 -0.78 6.92 27.43
CA ASP A 45 -1.96 6.74 28.28
C ASP A 45 -2.29 8.05 29.01
N CYS A 46 -3.54 8.50 28.91
CA CYS A 46 -4.01 9.73 29.55
C CYS A 46 -3.89 9.68 31.08
N ASN A 47 -4.07 8.51 31.71
CA ASN A 47 -3.92 8.34 33.15
C ASN A 47 -2.47 8.56 33.61
N SER A 48 -1.52 8.40 32.69
CA SER A 48 -0.10 8.63 32.97
C SER A 48 0.33 10.11 32.84
N ILE A 49 -0.59 11.00 32.48
CA ILE A 49 -0.32 12.43 32.27
C ILE A 49 -0.94 13.22 33.44
N PRO A 50 -0.12 13.82 34.33
CA PRO A 50 -0.63 14.63 35.42
C PRO A 50 -1.34 15.90 34.91
N GLY A 51 -2.54 16.19 35.42
CA GLY A 51 -3.22 17.47 35.22
C GLY A 51 -3.99 17.65 33.91
N VAL A 52 -4.30 16.57 33.18
CA VAL A 52 -5.06 16.61 31.91
C VAL A 52 -6.43 15.90 31.95
N SER A 53 -6.94 15.61 33.16
CA SER A 53 -8.20 14.91 33.37
C SER A 53 -9.36 15.60 32.64
N GLY A 54 -10.00 14.88 31.70
CA GLY A 54 -11.17 15.32 30.94
C GLY A 54 -10.88 15.96 29.58
N SER A 55 -9.66 16.47 29.33
CA SER A 55 -9.26 17.02 28.03
C SER A 55 -8.44 16.06 27.18
N CYS A 56 -7.71 15.13 27.80
CA CYS A 56 -6.88 14.16 27.11
C CYS A 56 -7.72 13.13 26.34
N LYS A 57 -7.24 12.74 25.16
CA LYS A 57 -7.81 11.69 24.31
C LYS A 57 -6.77 10.62 24.02
N GLU A 58 -7.23 9.42 23.71
CA GLU A 58 -6.38 8.27 23.33
C GLU A 58 -6.65 7.85 21.89
N THR A 59 -7.14 8.79 21.08
CA THR A 59 -7.47 8.57 19.69
C THR A 59 -7.20 9.82 18.86
N PHE A 60 -6.99 9.62 17.56
CA PHE A 60 -6.95 10.68 16.56
C PHE A 60 -7.77 10.25 15.34
N ASN A 61 -8.24 11.19 14.53
CA ASN A 61 -9.01 10.84 13.33
C ASN A 61 -8.09 10.79 12.11
N LEU A 62 -8.29 9.77 11.28
CA LEU A 62 -7.73 9.67 9.94
C LEU A 62 -8.82 10.10 8.94
N LEU A 63 -8.49 11.04 8.05
CA LEU A 63 -9.38 11.57 7.03
C LEU A 63 -8.69 11.60 5.66
N TYR A 64 -9.48 11.72 4.60
CA TYR A 64 -8.99 11.91 3.24
C TYR A 64 -9.84 12.89 2.44
N ALA A 65 -9.23 13.49 1.42
CA ALA A 65 -9.93 14.33 0.44
C ALA A 65 -9.43 14.01 -0.97
N GLU A 66 -10.33 13.55 -1.83
CA GLU A 66 -10.04 13.31 -3.25
C GLU A 66 -9.92 14.61 -4.04
N SER A 67 -8.97 14.67 -4.97
CA SER A 67 -8.74 15.85 -5.80
C SER A 67 -7.97 15.50 -7.08
N ASP A 68 -8.21 16.25 -8.14
CA ASP A 68 -7.47 16.07 -9.39
C ASP A 68 -6.12 16.83 -9.42
N TRP A 69 -5.83 17.61 -8.38
CA TRP A 69 -4.62 18.43 -8.20
C TRP A 69 -4.35 18.69 -6.70
N ASP A 70 -3.16 19.16 -6.36
CA ASP A 70 -2.76 19.52 -4.99
C ASP A 70 -3.61 20.67 -4.44
N LEU A 71 -4.29 20.43 -3.31
CA LEU A 71 -5.15 21.40 -2.64
C LEU A 71 -4.37 22.45 -1.82
N GLY A 72 -3.06 22.28 -1.67
CA GLY A 72 -2.22 23.11 -0.81
C GLY A 72 -2.46 22.81 0.67
N ARG A 73 -2.46 23.85 1.51
CA ARG A 73 -2.73 23.71 2.96
C ARG A 73 -4.21 23.42 3.24
N VAL A 74 -4.48 22.79 4.38
CA VAL A 74 -5.85 22.61 4.91
C VAL A 74 -6.50 23.98 5.05
N THR A 75 -7.43 24.28 4.15
CA THR A 75 -8.15 25.56 4.10
C THR A 75 -9.66 25.38 4.33
N ARG A 76 -10.15 24.15 4.18
CA ARG A 76 -11.56 23.78 4.17
C ARG A 76 -11.73 22.36 4.72
N GLU A 77 -12.02 22.26 6.00
CA GLU A 77 -12.19 20.99 6.73
C GLU A 77 -13.37 20.17 6.19
N ASP A 78 -14.39 20.84 5.64
CA ASP A 78 -15.60 20.24 5.06
C ASP A 78 -15.35 19.35 3.83
N ARG A 79 -14.18 19.47 3.19
CA ARG A 79 -13.79 18.62 2.06
C ARG A 79 -13.26 17.24 2.48
N TYR A 80 -12.93 17.07 3.76
CA TYR A 80 -12.35 15.82 4.26
C TYR A 80 -13.44 14.86 4.70
N SER A 81 -13.38 13.65 4.16
CA SER A 81 -14.18 12.53 4.62
C SER A 81 -13.42 11.76 5.68
N LYS A 82 -14.06 11.47 6.82
CA LYS A 82 -13.46 10.66 7.88
C LYS A 82 -13.35 9.21 7.44
N ILE A 83 -12.14 8.65 7.51
CA ILE A 83 -11.88 7.22 7.29
C ILE A 83 -12.21 6.47 8.56
N ASP A 84 -11.54 6.81 9.66
CA ASP A 84 -11.75 6.16 10.95
C ASP A 84 -11.23 7.01 12.12
N THR A 85 -11.59 6.60 13.34
CA THR A 85 -10.97 7.01 14.60
C THR A 85 -9.91 5.99 14.98
N ILE A 86 -8.64 6.38 14.93
CA ILE A 86 -7.51 5.51 15.21
C ILE A 86 -7.25 5.50 16.71
N ALA A 87 -7.20 4.30 17.29
CA ALA A 87 -6.81 4.03 18.67
C ALA A 87 -5.53 3.20 18.69
N ALA A 88 -4.82 3.21 19.82
CA ALA A 88 -3.68 2.33 20.04
C ALA A 88 -4.15 0.99 20.63
N ASP A 89 -3.59 -0.12 20.16
CA ASP A 89 -3.68 -1.42 20.82
C ASP A 89 -2.93 -1.40 22.16
N GLU A 90 -1.76 -0.75 22.16
CA GLU A 90 -0.92 -0.58 23.34
C GLU A 90 -0.51 0.89 23.53
N SER A 91 -0.87 1.46 24.69
CA SER A 91 -0.40 2.77 25.14
C SER A 91 0.77 2.63 26.12
N PHE A 92 1.67 3.62 26.10
CA PHE A 92 2.79 3.70 27.04
C PHE A 92 2.48 4.65 28.19
N THR A 93 3.04 4.34 29.36
CA THR A 93 2.81 5.03 30.63
C THR A 93 4.06 5.77 31.12
N GLN A 94 3.97 6.43 32.28
CA GLN A 94 5.11 7.07 32.93
C GLN A 94 6.19 6.05 33.35
N GLY A 95 5.79 4.82 33.71
CA GLY A 95 6.73 3.74 34.03
C GLY A 95 7.53 3.32 32.81
N ASP A 96 6.85 3.14 31.67
CA ASP A 96 7.47 2.79 30.40
C ASP A 96 8.49 3.85 29.93
N LEU A 97 8.19 5.13 30.17
CA LEU A 97 9.13 6.23 29.91
C LEU A 97 10.39 6.14 30.79
N GLY A 98 10.25 5.73 32.05
CA GLY A 98 11.38 5.49 32.96
C GLY A 98 12.31 4.38 32.47
N GLU A 99 11.75 3.37 31.80
CA GLU A 99 12.47 2.26 31.18
C GLU A 99 12.90 2.53 29.73
N ARG A 100 12.59 3.72 29.19
CA ARG A 100 12.81 4.12 27.78
C ARG A 100 12.15 3.17 26.78
N LYS A 101 11.02 2.57 27.16
CA LYS A 101 10.28 1.61 26.35
C LYS A 101 9.08 2.31 25.72
N MET A 102 9.17 2.64 24.44
CA MET A 102 8.02 3.14 23.69
C MET A 102 7.26 1.98 23.05
N LYS A 103 5.93 2.05 23.04
CA LYS A 103 5.06 1.03 22.43
C LYS A 103 4.62 1.50 21.05
N LEU A 104 5.09 0.78 20.03
CA LEU A 104 4.80 1.08 18.63
C LEU A 104 3.53 0.33 18.21
N ASN A 105 2.53 1.08 17.77
CA ASN A 105 1.27 0.56 17.25
C ASN A 105 1.30 0.56 15.72
N THR A 106 0.67 -0.43 15.09
CA THR A 106 0.52 -0.50 13.64
C THR A 106 -0.95 -0.67 13.28
N GLU A 107 -1.53 0.32 12.60
CA GLU A 107 -2.93 0.32 12.19
C GLU A 107 -3.03 0.41 10.67
N VAL A 108 -3.79 -0.49 10.06
CA VAL A 108 -4.04 -0.48 8.61
C VAL A 108 -5.48 -0.10 8.35
N ARG A 109 -5.70 0.91 7.51
CA ARG A 109 -7.02 1.29 6.99
C ARG A 109 -7.02 1.31 5.48
N GLU A 110 -8.21 1.25 4.92
CA GLU A 110 -8.39 1.25 3.48
C GLU A 110 -9.38 2.33 3.05
N ILE A 111 -9.14 2.88 1.86
CA ILE A 111 -10.09 3.68 1.12
C ILE A 111 -10.27 3.05 -0.26
N GLY A 112 -11.51 2.96 -0.71
CA GLY A 112 -11.87 2.30 -1.97
C GLY A 112 -12.71 3.21 -2.87
N HIS A 113 -12.83 2.82 -4.13
CA HIS A 113 -13.67 3.49 -5.13
C HIS A 113 -13.27 4.95 -5.37
N LEU A 114 -11.97 5.25 -5.41
CA LEU A 114 -11.47 6.59 -5.72
C LEU A 114 -11.76 6.95 -7.18
N ASN A 115 -12.34 8.14 -7.39
CA ASN A 115 -12.79 8.64 -8.68
C ASN A 115 -11.91 9.78 -9.23
N ARG A 116 -11.09 10.43 -8.38
CA ARG A 116 -10.21 11.54 -8.77
C ARG A 116 -8.78 11.07 -9.04
N LYS A 117 -7.93 11.90 -9.64
CA LYS A 117 -6.54 11.51 -9.95
C LYS A 117 -5.68 11.22 -8.72
N GLY A 118 -6.00 11.83 -7.57
CA GLY A 118 -5.25 11.65 -6.34
C GLY A 118 -6.04 12.08 -5.12
N PHE A 119 -5.35 12.13 -3.98
CA PHE A 119 -5.96 12.48 -2.70
C PHE A 119 -4.92 13.03 -1.73
N HIS A 120 -5.40 13.69 -0.68
CA HIS A 120 -4.62 14.00 0.51
C HIS A 120 -5.10 13.15 1.67
N LEU A 121 -4.19 12.75 2.55
CA LEU A 121 -4.53 12.26 3.88
C LEU A 121 -4.43 13.41 4.87
N ALA A 122 -5.30 13.38 5.89
CA ALA A 122 -5.25 14.29 7.00
C ALA A 122 -5.41 13.55 8.34
N PHE A 123 -4.70 14.05 9.35
CA PHE A 123 -4.65 13.54 10.70
C PHE A 123 -5.15 14.64 11.63
N GLN A 124 -6.31 14.42 12.24
CA GLN A 124 -6.92 15.37 13.15
C GLN A 124 -6.76 14.87 14.58
N ASP A 125 -5.96 15.61 15.35
CA ASP A 125 -5.77 15.40 16.77
C ASP A 125 -6.66 16.37 17.56
N VAL A 126 -7.52 15.78 18.42
CA VAL A 126 -8.46 16.50 19.29
C VAL A 126 -8.06 16.46 20.76
N GLY A 127 -6.83 16.03 21.06
CA GLY A 127 -6.25 16.09 22.40
C GLY A 127 -5.45 14.88 22.86
N ALA A 128 -4.94 14.09 21.92
CA ALA A 128 -4.11 12.94 22.19
C ALA A 128 -2.62 13.30 22.26
N CYS A 129 -1.90 12.57 23.11
CA CYS A 129 -0.44 12.59 23.13
C CYS A 129 0.07 11.48 22.19
N VAL A 130 0.08 11.80 20.90
CA VAL A 130 0.43 10.88 19.82
C VAL A 130 1.71 11.33 19.11
N ALA A 131 2.54 10.37 18.72
CA ALA A 131 3.66 10.59 17.81
C ALA A 131 3.50 9.66 16.60
N LEU A 132 3.31 10.25 15.42
CA LEU A 132 3.21 9.52 14.16
C LEU A 132 4.63 9.22 13.64
N VAL A 133 4.98 7.94 13.58
CA VAL A 133 6.33 7.46 13.22
C VAL A 133 6.45 7.21 11.72
N SER A 134 5.43 6.58 11.12
CA SER A 134 5.42 6.27 9.69
C SER A 134 4.00 6.30 9.14
N VAL A 135 3.87 6.78 7.90
CA VAL A 135 2.66 6.69 7.10
C VAL A 135 3.05 6.05 5.78
N ARG A 136 2.61 4.83 5.56
CA ARG A 136 2.85 4.09 4.32
C ARG A 136 1.54 3.95 3.56
N VAL A 137 1.53 4.48 2.34
CA VAL A 137 0.36 4.46 1.45
C VAL A 137 0.70 3.58 0.26
N TYR A 138 -0.13 2.59 -0.03
CA TYR A 138 0.12 1.63 -1.12
C TYR A 138 -1.18 1.07 -1.70
N TYR A 139 -1.10 0.51 -2.90
CA TYR A 139 -2.16 -0.31 -3.49
C TYR A 139 -1.55 -1.65 -3.93
N LYS A 140 -2.40 -2.67 -4.05
CA LYS A 140 -1.97 -4.02 -4.40
C LYS A 140 -2.13 -4.26 -5.90
N ARG A 141 -1.19 -5.00 -6.47
CA ARG A 141 -1.19 -5.39 -7.88
C ARG A 141 -0.49 -6.73 -8.04
N CYS A 142 -0.95 -7.54 -8.98
CA CYS A 142 -0.24 -8.71 -9.42
C CYS A 142 0.88 -8.29 -10.37
N LEU A 143 2.13 -8.60 -10.01
CA LEU A 143 3.30 -8.22 -10.79
C LEU A 143 3.38 -9.02 -12.09
N SER A 144 3.92 -8.40 -13.14
CA SER A 144 4.10 -9.05 -14.43
C SER A 144 4.90 -10.35 -14.28
N THR A 145 4.39 -11.42 -14.88
CA THR A 145 5.02 -12.74 -14.82
C THR A 145 4.87 -13.49 -16.13
N VAL A 146 5.66 -14.55 -16.31
CA VAL A 146 5.52 -15.48 -17.43
C VAL A 146 5.16 -16.85 -16.84
N GLN A 147 4.05 -17.41 -17.30
CA GLN A 147 3.57 -18.75 -16.90
C GLN A 147 3.06 -19.47 -18.14
N ASN A 148 3.41 -20.76 -18.29
CA ASN A 148 3.00 -21.57 -19.44
C ASN A 148 3.25 -20.91 -20.81
N LEU A 149 4.44 -20.28 -20.97
CA LEU A 149 4.84 -19.53 -22.17
C LEU A 149 3.93 -18.35 -22.53
N ALA A 150 3.16 -17.84 -21.57
CA ALA A 150 2.35 -16.65 -21.70
C ALA A 150 2.78 -15.56 -20.72
N VAL A 151 2.89 -14.33 -21.20
CA VAL A 151 3.13 -13.12 -20.44
C VAL A 151 1.81 -12.62 -19.87
N PHE A 152 1.77 -12.44 -18.55
CA PHE A 152 0.68 -11.80 -17.82
C PHE A 152 1.19 -10.44 -17.33
N PRO A 153 0.57 -9.32 -17.77
CA PRO A 153 1.05 -7.98 -17.46
C PRO A 153 0.72 -7.58 -16.01
N ASP A 154 1.37 -6.51 -15.54
CA ASP A 154 1.03 -5.86 -14.28
C ASP A 154 -0.47 -5.55 -14.23
N THR A 155 -1.17 -6.09 -13.25
CA THR A 155 -2.62 -5.95 -13.10
C THR A 155 -2.99 -5.45 -11.72
N VAL A 156 -3.75 -4.36 -11.64
CA VAL A 156 -4.21 -3.79 -10.36
C VAL A 156 -5.25 -4.73 -9.74
N ALA A 157 -5.12 -5.01 -8.44
CA ALA A 157 -6.11 -5.76 -7.70
C ALA A 157 -7.40 -4.94 -7.56
N GLU A 158 -8.55 -5.52 -7.90
CA GLU A 158 -9.84 -4.83 -7.82
C GLU A 158 -10.27 -4.51 -6.37
N ALA A 159 -11.16 -3.53 -6.24
CA ALA A 159 -11.56 -2.99 -4.94
C ALA A 159 -12.47 -3.91 -4.12
N ALA A 160 -13.14 -4.89 -4.74
CA ALA A 160 -14.09 -5.75 -4.04
C ALA A 160 -13.39 -7.00 -3.45
N PHE A 161 -13.73 -7.32 -2.20
CA PHE A 161 -13.09 -8.40 -1.42
C PHE A 161 -13.23 -9.81 -2.02
N SER A 162 -14.16 -10.03 -2.96
CA SER A 162 -14.43 -11.33 -3.57
C SER A 162 -14.21 -11.35 -5.08
N THR A 163 -13.73 -10.26 -5.68
CA THR A 163 -13.55 -10.19 -7.13
C THR A 163 -12.19 -10.70 -7.55
N LEU A 164 -12.20 -11.64 -8.50
CA LEU A 164 -11.02 -12.09 -9.21
C LEU A 164 -10.98 -11.41 -10.57
N VAL A 165 -9.89 -10.72 -10.87
CA VAL A 165 -9.70 -10.11 -12.18
C VAL A 165 -9.17 -11.17 -13.12
N GLU A 166 -9.99 -11.63 -14.07
CA GLU A 166 -9.52 -12.51 -15.15
C GLU A 166 -8.59 -11.73 -16.09
N VAL A 167 -7.39 -12.26 -16.31
CA VAL A 167 -6.37 -11.69 -17.19
C VAL A 167 -6.00 -12.71 -18.25
N ARG A 168 -6.13 -12.30 -19.51
CA ARG A 168 -5.68 -13.09 -20.65
C ARG A 168 -4.18 -12.87 -20.85
N GLY A 169 -3.44 -13.97 -20.91
CA GLY A 169 -2.00 -13.96 -21.20
C GLY A 169 -1.75 -13.72 -22.68
N SER A 170 -0.60 -13.14 -23.00
CA SER A 170 -0.10 -13.01 -24.37
C SER A 170 1.08 -13.95 -24.56
N CYS A 171 1.06 -14.78 -25.60
CA CYS A 171 2.16 -15.71 -25.86
C CYS A 171 3.50 -15.00 -26.00
N VAL A 172 4.57 -15.62 -25.47
CA VAL A 172 5.94 -15.12 -25.64
C VAL A 172 6.35 -15.16 -27.11
N ASN A 173 7.42 -14.44 -27.46
CA ASN A 173 7.91 -14.44 -28.84
C ASN A 173 8.21 -15.87 -29.33
N ASN A 174 7.91 -16.14 -30.60
CA ASN A 174 8.06 -17.44 -31.24
C ASN A 174 7.24 -18.56 -30.59
N SER A 175 6.05 -18.21 -30.08
CA SER A 175 5.06 -19.18 -29.60
C SER A 175 3.66 -18.82 -30.10
N GLU A 176 2.81 -19.83 -30.14
CA GLU A 176 1.45 -19.77 -30.65
C GLU A 176 0.46 -20.16 -29.55
N VAL A 177 -0.71 -19.54 -29.58
CA VAL A 177 -1.81 -19.85 -28.64
C VAL A 177 -2.38 -21.22 -29.01
N ASP A 178 -2.53 -22.08 -28.01
CA ASP A 178 -3.39 -23.25 -28.15
C ASP A 178 -4.85 -22.80 -28.22
N THR A 179 -5.47 -22.90 -29.40
CA THR A 179 -6.83 -22.38 -29.66
C THR A 179 -7.90 -22.97 -28.77
N ASP A 180 -7.70 -24.20 -28.27
CA ASP A 180 -8.66 -24.88 -27.41
C ASP A 180 -8.52 -24.44 -25.93
N SER A 181 -7.38 -23.87 -25.55
CA SER A 181 -7.08 -23.50 -24.16
C SER A 181 -6.22 -22.24 -24.07
N PRO A 182 -6.81 -21.06 -24.35
CA PRO A 182 -6.08 -19.80 -24.32
C PRO A 182 -5.58 -19.50 -22.89
N PRO A 183 -4.34 -18.99 -22.75
CA PRO A 183 -3.72 -18.74 -21.45
C PRO A 183 -4.45 -17.66 -20.66
N ARG A 184 -4.84 -17.97 -19.43
CA ARG A 184 -5.56 -17.09 -18.51
C ARG A 184 -5.10 -17.28 -17.07
N MET A 185 -5.11 -16.21 -16.29
CA MET A 185 -4.86 -16.20 -14.86
C MET A 185 -5.85 -15.27 -14.16
N HIS A 186 -5.98 -15.40 -12.85
CA HIS A 186 -6.80 -14.51 -12.04
C HIS A 186 -5.92 -13.76 -11.04
N CYS A 187 -6.06 -12.44 -10.98
CA CYS A 187 -5.41 -11.61 -9.97
C CYS A 187 -6.34 -11.44 -8.76
N SER A 188 -5.86 -11.78 -7.56
CA SER A 188 -6.63 -11.67 -6.31
C SER A 188 -6.62 -10.25 -5.73
N ALA A 189 -7.53 -9.99 -4.78
CA ALA A 189 -7.58 -8.73 -4.03
C ALA A 189 -6.29 -8.47 -3.20
N GLU A 190 -5.53 -9.52 -2.90
CA GLU A 190 -4.26 -9.48 -2.18
C GLU A 190 -3.06 -9.16 -3.10
N GLY A 191 -3.29 -9.06 -4.43
CA GLY A 191 -2.22 -8.85 -5.40
C GLY A 191 -1.46 -10.13 -5.76
N GLU A 192 -2.08 -11.29 -5.55
CA GLU A 192 -1.49 -12.59 -5.85
C GLU A 192 -2.10 -13.20 -7.10
N TRP A 193 -1.25 -13.82 -7.91
CA TRP A 193 -1.66 -14.57 -9.07
C TRP A 193 -2.18 -15.95 -8.66
N LEU A 194 -3.37 -16.30 -9.11
CA LEU A 194 -3.95 -17.65 -8.94
C LEU A 194 -3.53 -18.59 -10.07
N VAL A 195 -3.96 -19.86 -9.97
CA VAL A 195 -3.55 -20.95 -10.86
C VAL A 195 -3.76 -20.60 -12.35
N PRO A 196 -2.73 -20.78 -13.21
CA PRO A 196 -2.86 -20.55 -14.64
C PRO A 196 -3.69 -21.63 -15.33
N ILE A 197 -4.49 -21.20 -16.31
CA ILE A 197 -5.33 -22.04 -17.17
C ILE A 197 -4.87 -21.84 -18.60
N GLY A 198 -4.68 -22.93 -19.35
CA GLY A 198 -4.19 -22.84 -20.74
C GLY A 198 -2.69 -22.57 -20.85
N LYS A 199 -2.19 -22.57 -22.08
CA LYS A 199 -0.76 -22.41 -22.38
C LYS A 199 -0.53 -21.92 -23.81
N CYS A 200 0.68 -21.43 -24.05
CA CYS A 200 1.22 -21.28 -25.40
C CYS A 200 2.16 -22.45 -25.72
N SER A 201 2.42 -22.68 -27.00
CA SER A 201 3.39 -23.67 -27.47
C SER A 201 4.40 -23.02 -28.40
N CYS A 202 5.69 -23.37 -28.29
CA CYS A 202 6.70 -22.83 -29.18
C CYS A 202 6.39 -23.15 -30.64
N SER A 203 6.56 -22.15 -31.51
CA SER A 203 6.41 -22.29 -32.96
C SER A 203 7.46 -23.26 -33.52
N ALA A 204 7.20 -23.76 -34.72
CA ALA A 204 8.13 -24.66 -35.41
C ALA A 204 9.55 -24.05 -35.51
N GLY A 205 10.56 -24.84 -35.13
CA GLY A 205 11.97 -24.40 -35.12
C GLY A 205 12.47 -23.85 -33.78
N TYR A 206 11.58 -23.72 -32.79
CA TYR A 206 11.91 -23.29 -31.43
C TYR A 206 11.67 -24.42 -30.42
N GLU A 207 12.36 -24.36 -29.30
CA GLU A 207 12.21 -25.26 -28.16
C GLU A 207 11.91 -24.47 -26.87
N GLU A 208 11.17 -25.10 -25.96
CA GLU A 208 10.78 -24.48 -24.70
C GLU A 208 12.01 -24.36 -23.78
N GLY A 209 12.42 -23.12 -23.54
CA GLY A 209 13.36 -22.75 -22.48
C GLY A 209 12.61 -22.48 -21.17
N HIS A 210 13.25 -21.80 -20.22
CA HIS A 210 12.65 -21.56 -18.90
C HIS A 210 11.41 -20.64 -18.95
N SER A 211 11.44 -19.59 -19.76
CA SER A 211 10.34 -18.61 -19.89
C SER A 211 10.28 -17.99 -21.29
N SER A 212 10.79 -18.72 -22.28
CA SER A 212 10.97 -18.25 -23.66
C SER A 212 11.06 -19.44 -24.61
N CYS A 213 10.76 -19.19 -25.87
CA CYS A 213 11.02 -20.14 -26.95
C CYS A 213 12.37 -19.81 -27.61
N GLU A 214 13.33 -20.72 -27.48
CA GLU A 214 14.69 -20.55 -27.97
C GLU A 214 14.86 -21.27 -29.31
N GLY A 215 15.57 -20.63 -30.25
CA GLY A 215 15.82 -21.24 -31.56
C GLY A 215 16.76 -22.44 -31.39
N LYS A 216 16.46 -23.56 -32.07
CA LYS A 216 17.31 -24.76 -32.02
C LYS A 216 18.74 -24.40 -32.38
N LYS A 217 19.68 -24.56 -31.44
CA LYS A 217 21.11 -24.50 -31.76
C LYS A 217 21.43 -25.69 -32.65
N HIS A 218 21.72 -25.45 -33.92
CA HIS A 218 22.32 -26.48 -34.75
C HIS A 218 23.65 -26.88 -34.11
N SER A 219 23.69 -28.06 -33.48
CA SER A 219 24.93 -28.69 -33.06
C SER A 219 25.77 -28.94 -34.32
N SER A 220 26.73 -28.07 -34.58
CA SER A 220 27.79 -28.34 -35.54
C SER A 220 28.72 -29.37 -34.92
N THR A 221 28.44 -30.65 -35.17
CA THR A 221 29.32 -31.76 -34.84
C THR A 221 30.64 -31.57 -35.59
N GLN A 222 31.67 -31.03 -34.93
CA GLN A 222 33.04 -31.12 -35.43
C GLN A 222 33.54 -32.54 -35.20
N ASN A 223 33.48 -33.36 -36.24
CA ASN A 223 34.20 -34.63 -36.25
C ASN A 223 35.71 -34.32 -36.26
N PHE A 224 36.39 -34.57 -35.15
CA PHE A 224 37.84 -34.69 -35.15
C PHE A 224 38.20 -36.01 -35.83
N VAL A 225 38.79 -35.93 -37.01
CA VAL A 225 39.49 -37.07 -37.62
C VAL A 225 40.82 -37.19 -36.87
N VAL A 226 41.04 -38.35 -36.24
CA VAL A 226 42.33 -38.73 -35.61
C VAL A 226 43.31 -39.17 -36.68
#